data_AF-F0NMX3-F1
#
_entry.id   AF-F0NMX3-F1
#
_cell.length_a   1.000
_cell.length_b   1.000
_cell.length_c   1.000
_cell.angle_alpha   90.00
_cell.angle_beta   90.00
_cell.angle_gamma   90.00
#
_symmetry.space_group_name_H-M   'P 1'
#
loop_
_entity.id
_entity.type
_entity.pdbx_description
1 polymer ?
#
loop_
_entity_poly.entity_id
_entity_poly.type
_entity_poly.pdbx_seq_one_letter_code
_entity_poly.pdbx_strand_id
1 'polypeptide(L)'
;MNFYKIVRSWFGFKERDDYISASILNYLVTKEYDESELRDIIKGREIAVVGAGPQLDKINKIEEDVIIAADGATNYLINIGVIPDIVVTDLDGLQNFHKNPIYVVLAHGDNISLLPKVKEMDKVIPNSQVMPFGRLRLYGGFTDGDRAVVLAKYMGARKIRLYAMDFESGIIGKYSKPYYKRDVPASMIKRKKLEIARMIIEQVLNYDE
;
A
#
# COMPACT_ATOMS: atom_id res chain seq x y z
N MET A 1 -7.16 -17.79 14.39
CA MET A 1 -7.92 -17.86 13.12
C MET A 1 -7.22 -16.97 12.10
N ASN A 2 -6.94 -17.43 10.87
CA ASN A 2 -6.17 -16.68 9.88
C ASN A 2 -6.93 -15.39 9.46
N PHE A 3 -6.35 -14.21 9.74
CA PHE A 3 -6.94 -12.89 9.47
C PHE A 3 -7.51 -12.77 8.05
N TYR A 4 -6.74 -13.16 7.03
CA TYR A 4 -7.19 -13.09 5.63
C TYR A 4 -8.36 -14.03 5.33
N LYS A 5 -8.48 -15.18 6.02
CA LYS A 5 -9.63 -16.06 5.88
C LYS A 5 -10.93 -15.39 6.34
N ILE A 6 -10.88 -14.61 7.42
CA ILE A 6 -12.04 -13.87 7.96
C ILE A 6 -12.42 -12.76 6.97
N VAL A 7 -11.45 -11.94 6.56
CA VAL A 7 -11.66 -10.84 5.62
C VAL A 7 -12.27 -11.33 4.31
N ARG A 8 -11.72 -12.41 3.72
CA ARG A 8 -12.28 -13.01 2.50
C ARG A 8 -13.75 -13.41 2.66
N SER A 9 -14.11 -13.98 3.81
CA SER A 9 -15.50 -14.34 4.12
C SER A 9 -16.42 -13.12 4.16
N TRP A 10 -15.99 -12.01 4.78
CA TRP A 10 -16.80 -10.79 4.90
C TRP A 10 -17.06 -10.07 3.57
N PHE A 11 -16.11 -10.12 2.64
CA PHE A 11 -16.20 -9.42 1.36
C PHE A 11 -16.50 -10.33 0.17
N GLY A 12 -16.57 -11.64 0.37
CA GLY A 12 -16.81 -12.61 -0.71
C GLY A 12 -15.61 -12.82 -1.64
N PHE A 13 -14.40 -12.43 -1.22
CA PHE A 13 -13.19 -12.63 -2.00
C PHE A 13 -12.77 -14.10 -2.03
N LYS A 14 -12.27 -14.57 -3.17
CA LYS A 14 -11.83 -15.96 -3.34
C LYS A 14 -10.31 -16.04 -3.22
N GLU A 15 -9.87 -16.89 -2.31
CA GLU A 15 -8.44 -17.24 -2.16
C GLU A 15 -7.79 -17.66 -3.48
N ARG A 16 -8.53 -18.39 -4.32
CA ARG A 16 -8.06 -18.83 -5.63
C ARG A 16 -7.65 -17.67 -6.54
N ASP A 17 -8.41 -16.57 -6.53
CA ASP A 17 -8.17 -15.44 -7.42
C ASP A 17 -6.88 -14.71 -7.00
N ASP A 18 -6.65 -14.59 -5.68
CA ASP A 18 -5.38 -14.09 -5.14
C ASP A 18 -4.20 -15.00 -5.46
N TYR A 19 -4.37 -16.33 -5.39
CA TYR A 19 -3.31 -17.28 -5.79
C TYR A 19 -2.95 -17.16 -7.27
N ILE A 20 -3.94 -16.96 -8.16
CA ILE A 20 -3.70 -16.73 -9.59
C ILE A 20 -2.93 -15.42 -9.78
N SER A 21 -3.40 -14.34 -9.15
CA SER A 21 -2.72 -13.04 -9.18
C SER A 21 -1.28 -13.13 -8.70
N ALA A 22 -1.05 -13.83 -7.58
CA ALA A 22 0.27 -14.03 -7.00
C ALA A 22 1.19 -14.83 -7.92
N SER A 23 0.66 -15.85 -8.58
CA SER A 23 1.42 -16.67 -9.54
C SER A 23 1.87 -15.86 -10.75
N ILE A 24 0.99 -15.00 -11.28
CA ILE A 24 1.30 -14.11 -12.40
C ILE A 24 2.32 -13.06 -11.97
N LEU A 25 2.13 -12.41 -10.82
CA LEU A 25 3.07 -11.40 -10.34
C LEU A 25 4.47 -11.99 -10.09
N ASN A 26 4.55 -13.18 -9.48
CA ASN A 26 5.80 -13.90 -9.27
C ASN A 26 6.51 -14.27 -10.59
N TYR A 27 5.76 -14.53 -11.65
CA TYR A 27 6.30 -14.77 -12.98
C TYR A 27 6.79 -13.49 -13.66
N LEU A 28 6.06 -12.38 -13.52
CA LEU A 28 6.40 -11.09 -14.15
C LEU A 28 7.64 -10.44 -13.50
N VAL A 29 7.81 -10.61 -12.19
CA VAL A 29 8.98 -10.09 -11.46
C VAL A 29 10.13 -11.09 -11.59
N THR A 30 11.08 -10.76 -12.46
CA THR A 30 12.22 -11.64 -12.78
C THR A 30 13.45 -11.38 -11.92
N LYS A 31 13.62 -10.14 -11.44
CA LYS A 31 14.72 -9.75 -10.56
C LYS A 31 14.33 -10.02 -9.11
N GLU A 32 15.23 -10.66 -8.38
CA GLU A 32 15.09 -10.70 -6.92
C GLU A 32 15.44 -9.34 -6.33
N TYR A 33 14.71 -8.97 -5.30
CA TYR A 33 14.97 -7.78 -4.51
C TYR A 33 15.57 -8.22 -3.17
N ASP A 34 16.67 -7.61 -2.77
CA ASP A 34 17.24 -7.85 -1.46
C ASP A 34 16.46 -7.08 -0.40
N GLU A 35 15.72 -7.81 0.43
CA GLU A 35 14.93 -7.26 1.52
C GLU A 35 15.78 -6.44 2.52
N SER A 36 17.10 -6.68 2.57
CA SER A 36 18.03 -5.86 3.35
C SER A 36 18.05 -4.40 2.89
N GLU A 37 17.95 -4.13 1.58
CA GLU A 37 17.86 -2.76 1.06
C GLU A 37 16.62 -2.02 1.60
N LEU A 38 15.48 -2.71 1.68
CA LEU A 38 14.25 -2.12 2.23
C LEU A 38 14.37 -1.86 3.72
N ARG A 39 15.00 -2.79 4.45
CA ARG A 39 15.26 -2.65 5.89
C ARG A 39 16.22 -1.49 6.17
N ASP A 40 17.27 -1.32 5.38
CA ASP A 40 18.27 -0.26 5.58
C ASP A 40 17.69 1.15 5.34
N ILE A 41 16.73 1.27 4.43
CA ILE A 41 15.99 2.52 4.21
C ILE A 41 15.11 2.86 5.43
N ILE A 42 14.41 1.88 6.00
CA ILE A 42 13.37 2.15 7.01
C ILE A 42 13.92 2.13 8.45
N LYS A 43 14.87 1.26 8.77
CA LYS A 43 15.25 0.94 10.15
C LYS A 43 15.79 2.17 10.88
N GLY A 44 15.19 2.50 12.02
CA GLY A 44 15.59 3.62 12.88
C GLY A 44 15.20 5.02 12.36
N ARG A 45 14.50 5.10 11.22
CA ARG A 45 14.07 6.35 10.59
C ARG A 45 12.67 6.78 11.02
N GLU A 46 12.36 8.08 10.88
CA GLU A 46 10.98 8.57 10.90
C GLU A 46 10.36 8.38 9.52
N ILE A 47 9.18 7.78 9.47
CA ILE A 47 8.52 7.39 8.24
C ILE A 47 7.22 8.17 8.10
N ALA A 48 7.03 8.84 6.96
CA ALA A 48 5.74 9.35 6.55
C ALA A 48 5.00 8.30 5.71
N VAL A 49 3.84 7.87 6.18
CA VAL A 49 2.92 7.05 5.38
C VAL A 49 1.82 7.95 4.83
N VAL A 50 1.78 8.09 3.51
CA VAL A 50 0.89 9.01 2.81
C VAL A 50 -0.22 8.24 2.10
N GLY A 51 -1.45 8.40 2.61
CA GLY A 51 -2.67 7.88 2.02
C GLY A 51 -3.30 8.80 0.97
N ALA A 52 -4.31 8.29 0.28
CA ALA A 52 -5.10 9.02 -0.71
C ALA A 52 -6.45 9.52 -0.16
N GLY A 53 -6.51 9.85 1.13
CA GLY A 53 -7.68 10.40 1.79
C GLY A 53 -7.96 11.87 1.39
N PRO A 54 -9.08 12.44 1.88
CA PRO A 54 -9.37 13.85 1.67
C PRO A 54 -8.25 14.72 2.24
N GLN A 55 -8.11 15.93 1.70
CA GLN A 55 -7.09 16.91 2.10
C GLN A 55 -5.64 16.53 1.78
N LEU A 56 -5.38 15.46 1.01
CA LEU A 56 -4.04 15.15 0.50
C LEU A 56 -3.41 16.36 -0.22
N ASP A 57 -4.21 17.13 -0.97
CA ASP A 57 -3.79 18.34 -1.66
C ASP A 57 -3.41 19.53 -0.76
N LYS A 58 -3.64 19.42 0.55
CA LYS A 58 -3.17 20.40 1.53
C LYS A 58 -1.78 20.07 2.07
N ILE A 59 -1.27 18.87 1.81
CA ILE A 59 0.08 18.46 2.21
C ILE A 59 1.06 19.06 1.20
N ASN A 60 1.86 20.03 1.66
CA ASN A 60 2.87 20.72 0.87
C ASN A 60 4.31 20.43 1.33
N LYS A 61 4.46 19.77 2.50
CA LYS A 61 5.75 19.43 3.09
C LYS A 61 5.62 18.16 3.92
N ILE A 62 6.63 17.31 3.81
CA ILE A 62 6.82 16.11 4.61
C ILE A 62 8.23 16.23 5.20
N GLU A 63 8.40 16.00 6.49
CA GLU A 63 9.66 16.27 7.22
C GLU A 63 10.38 14.99 7.65
N GLU A 64 9.68 13.87 7.55
CA GLU A 64 10.17 12.53 7.85
C GLU A 64 11.29 12.11 6.89
N ASP A 65 12.18 11.24 7.37
CA ASP A 65 13.36 10.78 6.63
C ASP A 65 13.00 10.01 5.35
N VAL A 66 11.87 9.29 5.38
CA VAL A 66 11.44 8.36 4.32
C VAL A 66 9.94 8.51 4.09
N ILE A 67 9.55 8.53 2.83
CA ILE A 67 8.16 8.65 2.39
C ILE A 67 7.70 7.33 1.78
N ILE A 68 6.67 6.74 2.39
CA ILE A 68 5.93 5.61 1.83
C ILE A 68 4.58 6.10 1.34
N ALA A 69 4.37 6.08 0.02
CA ALA A 69 3.11 6.47 -0.59
C ALA A 69 2.21 5.26 -0.86
N ALA A 70 0.94 5.37 -0.50
CA ALA A 70 -0.07 4.37 -0.80
C ALA A 70 -0.71 4.66 -2.16
N ASP A 71 -0.39 3.82 -3.15
CA ASP A 71 -1.03 3.73 -4.45
C ASP A 71 -1.26 5.10 -5.12
N GLY A 72 -2.51 5.55 -5.29
CA GLY A 72 -2.84 6.81 -5.94
C GLY A 72 -2.30 8.08 -5.28
N ALA A 73 -1.92 8.04 -3.99
CA ALA A 73 -1.24 9.16 -3.31
C ALA A 73 0.09 9.52 -4.00
N THR A 74 0.76 8.53 -4.58
CA THR A 74 2.00 8.68 -5.36
C THR A 74 1.84 9.68 -6.50
N ASN A 75 0.69 9.67 -7.19
CA ASN A 75 0.44 10.57 -8.32
C ASN A 75 0.45 12.03 -7.87
N TYR A 76 -0.16 12.33 -6.73
CA TYR A 76 -0.17 13.68 -6.18
C TYR A 76 1.22 14.13 -5.76
N LEU A 77 1.94 13.28 -5.02
CA LEU A 77 3.29 13.60 -4.53
C LEU A 77 4.21 13.94 -5.71
N ILE A 78 4.23 13.11 -6.75
CA ILE A 78 5.06 13.37 -7.93
C ILE A 78 4.65 14.66 -8.63
N ASN A 79 3.35 14.95 -8.74
CA ASN A 79 2.85 16.19 -9.35
C ASN A 79 3.33 17.46 -8.64
N ILE A 80 3.57 17.39 -7.32
CA ILE A 80 4.13 18.52 -6.55
C ILE A 80 5.66 18.45 -6.43
N GLY A 81 6.32 17.56 -7.18
CA GLY A 81 7.78 17.41 -7.19
C GLY A 81 8.36 16.58 -6.04
N VAL A 82 7.52 15.85 -5.29
CA VAL A 82 7.94 14.95 -4.21
C VAL A 82 7.95 13.52 -4.72
N ILE A 83 9.12 12.90 -4.77
CA ILE A 83 9.28 11.49 -5.17
C ILE A 83 9.30 10.62 -3.90
N PRO A 84 8.35 9.68 -3.72
CA PRO A 84 8.39 8.75 -2.59
C PRO A 84 9.58 7.81 -2.68
N ASP A 85 10.10 7.37 -1.53
CA ASP A 85 11.13 6.33 -1.47
C ASP A 85 10.53 4.95 -1.74
N ILE A 86 9.32 4.72 -1.25
CA ILE A 86 8.60 3.46 -1.36
C ILE A 86 7.16 3.73 -1.80
N VAL A 87 6.63 2.88 -2.68
CA VAL A 87 5.22 2.89 -3.08
C VAL A 87 4.61 1.54 -2.77
N VAL A 88 3.54 1.52 -1.98
CA VAL A 88 2.74 0.32 -1.71
C VAL A 88 1.47 0.40 -2.54
N THR A 89 1.18 -0.59 -3.38
CA THR A 89 0.11 -0.47 -4.38
C THR A 89 -0.45 -1.82 -4.84
N ASP A 90 -1.75 -1.86 -5.12
CA ASP A 90 -2.41 -2.93 -5.87
C ASP A 90 -2.65 -2.57 -7.37
N LEU A 91 -2.03 -1.46 -7.81
CA LEU A 91 -1.96 -0.90 -9.17
C LEU A 91 -3.21 -0.20 -9.69
N ASP A 92 -4.27 -0.07 -8.88
CA ASP A 92 -5.57 0.40 -9.35
C ASP A 92 -5.79 1.93 -9.24
N GLY A 93 -4.97 2.63 -8.47
CA GLY A 93 -4.94 4.09 -8.40
C GLY A 93 -3.63 4.72 -8.88
N LEU A 94 -2.54 3.96 -8.97
CA LEU A 94 -1.27 4.44 -9.50
C LEU A 94 -1.31 4.69 -11.03
N GLN A 95 -0.83 5.86 -11.46
CA GLN A 95 -0.71 6.30 -12.86
C GLN A 95 0.70 6.76 -13.24
N ASN A 96 1.52 7.15 -12.25
CA ASN A 96 2.88 7.63 -12.49
C ASN A 96 3.92 6.63 -11.93
N PHE A 97 4.72 6.06 -12.82
CA PHE A 97 5.71 5.02 -12.52
C PHE A 97 7.13 5.60 -12.54
N HIS A 98 7.43 6.47 -11.59
CA HIS A 98 8.78 7.01 -11.41
C HIS A 98 9.79 5.86 -11.21
N LYS A 99 11.04 6.03 -11.65
CA LYS A 99 12.03 4.94 -11.61
C LYS A 99 12.69 4.73 -10.24
N ASN A 100 12.81 5.79 -9.46
CA ASN A 100 13.50 5.76 -8.16
C ASN A 100 12.83 4.94 -7.04
N PRO A 101 11.49 4.99 -6.84
CA PRO A 101 10.88 4.32 -5.70
C PRO A 101 11.02 2.80 -5.76
N ILE A 102 11.02 2.17 -4.58
CA ILE A 102 10.80 0.73 -4.45
C ILE A 102 9.30 0.48 -4.43
N TYR A 103 8.83 -0.36 -5.35
CA TYR A 103 7.41 -0.70 -5.46
C TYR A 103 7.10 -1.99 -4.74
N VAL A 104 6.33 -1.93 -3.66
CA VAL A 104 5.76 -3.10 -2.99
C VAL A 104 4.38 -3.35 -3.57
N VAL A 105 4.30 -4.29 -4.51
CA VAL A 105 3.11 -4.51 -5.34
C VAL A 105 2.29 -5.67 -4.80
N LEU A 106 1.04 -5.43 -4.42
CA LEU A 106 0.12 -6.48 -3.98
C LEU A 106 -0.48 -7.22 -5.18
N ALA A 107 -0.29 -8.53 -5.21
CA ALA A 107 -1.08 -9.43 -6.04
C ALA A 107 -2.50 -9.60 -5.47
N HIS A 108 -3.43 -8.78 -5.96
CA HIS A 108 -4.86 -8.87 -5.62
C HIS A 108 -5.65 -9.53 -6.77
N GLY A 109 -6.59 -10.42 -6.47
CA GLY A 109 -7.38 -11.15 -7.47
C GLY A 109 -8.16 -10.25 -8.43
N ASP A 110 -8.69 -9.13 -7.94
CA ASP A 110 -9.47 -8.18 -8.76
C ASP A 110 -8.61 -7.40 -9.78
N ASN A 111 -7.29 -7.30 -9.54
CA ASN A 111 -6.39 -6.41 -10.27
C ASN A 111 -5.41 -7.15 -11.19
N ILE A 112 -5.68 -8.43 -11.51
CA ILE A 112 -4.82 -9.27 -12.36
C ILE A 112 -4.48 -8.59 -13.70
N SER A 113 -5.45 -7.90 -14.32
CA SER A 113 -5.27 -7.22 -15.60
C SER A 113 -4.29 -6.04 -15.53
N LEU A 114 -4.02 -5.52 -14.33
CA LEU A 114 -3.12 -4.39 -14.10
C LEU A 114 -1.67 -4.81 -13.84
N LEU A 115 -1.43 -6.09 -13.52
CA LEU A 115 -0.09 -6.62 -13.22
C LEU A 115 0.98 -6.34 -14.29
N PRO A 116 0.69 -6.29 -15.61
CA PRO A 116 1.70 -5.93 -16.61
C PRO A 116 2.38 -4.56 -16.37
N LYS A 117 1.73 -3.63 -15.65
CA LYS A 117 2.29 -2.32 -15.28
C LYS A 117 3.59 -2.42 -14.47
N VAL A 118 3.86 -3.54 -13.78
CA VAL A 118 5.11 -3.71 -13.03
C VAL A 118 6.35 -3.65 -13.91
N LYS A 119 6.21 -3.82 -15.22
CA LYS A 119 7.31 -3.66 -16.20
C LYS A 119 7.76 -2.20 -16.35
N GLU A 120 6.95 -1.25 -15.91
CA GLU A 120 7.30 0.17 -15.90
C GLU A 120 8.14 0.56 -14.67
N MET A 121 8.28 -0.35 -13.70
CA MET A 121 8.99 -0.14 -12.44
C MET A 121 10.37 -0.80 -12.49
N ASP A 122 11.38 -0.18 -11.86
CA ASP A 122 12.74 -0.72 -11.85
C ASP A 122 13.01 -1.65 -10.66
N LYS A 123 12.44 -1.32 -9.50
CA LYS A 123 12.55 -2.09 -8.24
C LYS A 123 11.17 -2.53 -7.78
N VAL A 124 10.89 -3.83 -7.85
CA VAL A 124 9.58 -4.40 -7.47
C VAL A 124 9.77 -5.50 -6.43
N ILE A 125 9.06 -5.37 -5.32
CA ILE A 125 8.88 -6.41 -4.31
C ILE A 125 7.46 -6.95 -4.47
N PRO A 126 7.29 -8.19 -4.96
CA PRO A 126 5.97 -8.76 -5.11
C PRO A 126 5.43 -9.16 -3.73
N ASN A 127 4.28 -8.62 -3.35
CA ASN A 127 3.57 -8.87 -2.10
C ASN A 127 2.29 -9.67 -2.35
N SER A 128 1.85 -10.43 -1.37
CA SER A 128 0.64 -11.26 -1.45
C SER A 128 -0.18 -11.22 -0.16
N GLN A 129 -1.37 -11.80 -0.24
CA GLN A 129 -2.25 -12.10 0.91
C GLN A 129 -2.60 -13.59 1.02
N VAL A 130 -1.85 -14.42 0.28
CA VAL A 130 -1.85 -15.88 0.35
C VAL A 130 -0.52 -16.37 0.92
N MET A 131 -0.36 -17.68 1.11
CA MET A 131 0.92 -18.23 1.54
C MET A 131 2.00 -17.87 0.49
N PRO A 132 3.11 -17.21 0.87
CA PRO A 132 4.10 -16.75 -0.09
C PRO A 132 4.84 -17.94 -0.71
N PHE A 133 5.20 -17.80 -1.97
CA PHE A 133 6.03 -18.74 -2.73
C PHE A 133 6.93 -17.98 -3.70
N GLY A 134 8.07 -18.56 -4.06
CA GLY A 134 9.05 -17.91 -4.93
C GLY A 134 9.52 -16.57 -4.34
N ARG A 135 9.32 -15.49 -5.11
CA ARG A 135 9.75 -14.13 -4.74
C ARG A 135 8.74 -13.38 -3.89
N LEU A 136 7.52 -13.91 -3.75
CA LEU A 136 6.45 -13.23 -3.04
C LEU A 136 6.81 -13.05 -1.55
N ARG A 137 6.39 -11.92 -1.00
CA ARG A 137 6.43 -11.61 0.42
C ARG A 137 5.02 -11.49 0.98
N LEU A 138 4.88 -11.76 2.27
CA LEU A 138 3.64 -11.62 3.03
C LEU A 138 3.93 -10.74 4.25
N TYR A 139 3.84 -9.43 4.07
CA TYR A 139 4.12 -8.46 5.15
C TYR A 139 2.93 -8.25 6.09
N GLY A 140 1.70 -8.49 5.64
CA GLY A 140 0.47 -8.17 6.39
C GLY A 140 -0.25 -6.94 5.86
N GLY A 141 -1.27 -6.47 6.58
CA GLY A 141 -2.14 -5.37 6.15
C GLY A 141 -3.27 -5.82 5.20
N PHE A 142 -4.20 -4.92 4.91
CA PHE A 142 -5.40 -5.15 4.12
C PHE A 142 -5.53 -4.17 2.96
N THR A 143 -5.49 -2.86 3.21
CA THR A 143 -5.42 -1.80 2.20
C THR A 143 -3.98 -1.35 2.02
N ASP A 144 -3.66 -0.62 0.94
CA ASP A 144 -2.29 -0.15 0.67
C ASP A 144 -1.75 0.74 1.80
N GLY A 145 -2.60 1.59 2.38
CA GLY A 145 -2.22 2.51 3.46
C GLY A 145 -1.83 1.79 4.74
N ASP A 146 -2.66 0.88 5.25
CA ASP A 146 -2.29 0.12 6.46
C ASP A 146 -1.16 -0.89 6.18
N ARG A 147 -1.09 -1.46 4.98
CA ARG A 147 0.04 -2.30 4.56
C ARG A 147 1.37 -1.54 4.58
N ALA A 148 1.38 -0.26 4.19
CA ALA A 148 2.54 0.61 4.33
C ALA A 148 2.95 0.80 5.81
N VAL A 149 1.99 0.96 6.71
CA VAL A 149 2.25 1.05 8.16
C VAL A 149 2.82 -0.27 8.70
N VAL A 150 2.21 -1.40 8.36
CA VAL A 150 2.69 -2.74 8.77
C VAL A 150 4.11 -2.96 8.27
N LEU A 151 4.39 -2.62 7.01
CA LEU A 151 5.72 -2.73 6.43
C LEU A 151 6.74 -1.87 7.17
N ALA A 152 6.44 -0.59 7.39
CA ALA A 152 7.31 0.33 8.10
C ALA A 152 7.64 -0.18 9.51
N LYS A 153 6.61 -0.66 10.23
CA LYS A 153 6.77 -1.23 11.56
C LYS A 153 7.63 -2.49 11.54
N TYR A 154 7.33 -3.42 10.64
CA TYR A 154 8.07 -4.69 10.48
C TYR A 154 9.56 -4.48 10.18
N MET A 155 9.88 -3.44 9.39
CA MET A 155 11.25 -3.09 9.05
C MET A 155 11.97 -2.25 10.11
N GLY A 156 11.31 -1.93 11.22
CA GLY A 156 11.93 -1.28 12.38
C GLY A 156 12.00 0.24 12.28
N ALA A 157 10.99 0.88 11.68
CA ALA A 157 10.80 2.33 11.77
C ALA A 157 10.86 2.80 13.23
N ARG A 158 11.53 3.93 13.48
CA ARG A 158 11.58 4.55 14.82
C ARG A 158 10.26 5.25 15.16
N LYS A 159 9.64 5.88 14.17
CA LYS A 159 8.39 6.61 14.30
C LYS A 159 7.65 6.58 12.97
N ILE A 160 6.33 6.47 13.01
CA ILE A 160 5.47 6.48 11.83
C ILE A 160 4.47 7.62 11.99
N ARG A 161 4.44 8.55 11.02
CA ARG A 161 3.40 9.58 10.93
C ARG A 161 2.50 9.29 9.74
N LEU A 162 1.20 9.39 9.97
CA LEU A 162 0.18 9.17 8.96
C LEU A 162 -0.26 10.50 8.35
N TYR A 163 -0.34 10.53 7.02
CA TYR A 163 -0.74 11.70 6.23
C TYR A 163 -1.90 11.32 5.33
N ALA A 164 -2.96 12.15 5.30
CA ALA A 164 -4.16 11.91 4.49
C ALA A 164 -4.71 10.47 4.60
N MET A 165 -4.67 9.92 5.81
CA MET A 165 -5.28 8.66 6.19
C MET A 165 -6.54 8.97 7.00
N ASP A 166 -7.70 9.00 6.34
CA ASP A 166 -8.99 9.29 6.96
C ASP A 166 -9.84 8.03 7.00
N PHE A 167 -10.22 7.63 8.22
CA PHE A 167 -11.00 6.41 8.47
C PHE A 167 -12.44 6.70 8.91
N GLU A 168 -12.79 7.95 9.20
CA GLU A 168 -13.99 8.29 9.98
C GLU A 168 -14.93 9.23 9.24
N SER A 169 -14.43 10.15 8.40
CA SER A 169 -15.29 11.16 7.76
C SER A 169 -16.31 10.58 6.79
N GLY A 170 -16.09 9.34 6.33
CA GLY A 170 -16.89 8.72 5.28
C GLY A 170 -16.66 9.35 3.91
N ILE A 171 -15.55 10.05 3.70
CA ILE A 171 -15.13 10.66 2.43
C ILE A 171 -13.88 9.96 1.90
N ILE A 172 -13.85 9.74 0.58
CA ILE A 172 -12.70 9.21 -0.15
C ILE A 172 -12.07 10.36 -0.95
N GLY A 173 -10.76 10.52 -0.79
CA GLY A 173 -10.01 11.54 -1.49
C GLY A 173 -9.98 11.30 -3.00
N LYS A 174 -9.96 12.38 -3.77
CA LYS A 174 -9.96 12.36 -5.25
C LYS A 174 -8.78 11.59 -5.86
N TYR A 175 -7.68 11.42 -5.14
CA TYR A 175 -6.51 10.66 -5.61
C TYR A 175 -6.61 9.16 -5.34
N SER A 176 -7.66 8.67 -4.66
CA SER A 176 -7.82 7.23 -4.40
C SER A 176 -8.11 6.42 -5.66
N LYS A 177 -8.61 7.05 -6.74
CA LYS A 177 -8.84 6.41 -8.04
C LYS A 177 -8.56 7.38 -9.17
N PRO A 178 -8.06 6.93 -10.33
CA PRO A 178 -7.67 7.84 -11.41
C PRO A 178 -8.85 8.60 -12.03
N TYR A 179 -10.05 8.03 -11.93
CA TYR A 179 -11.28 8.60 -12.50
C TYR A 179 -12.05 9.51 -11.54
N TYR A 180 -11.62 9.66 -10.28
CA TYR A 180 -12.23 10.62 -9.37
C TYR A 180 -11.75 12.04 -9.66
N LYS A 181 -12.69 12.96 -9.91
CA LYS A 181 -12.41 14.38 -10.18
C LYS A 181 -12.47 15.26 -8.93
N ARG A 182 -13.07 14.75 -7.86
CA ARG A 182 -13.30 15.41 -6.57
C ARG A 182 -13.43 14.33 -5.49
N ASP A 183 -13.39 14.75 -4.24
CA ASP A 183 -13.68 13.87 -3.12
C ASP A 183 -15.12 13.33 -3.23
N VAL A 184 -15.31 12.06 -2.86
CA VAL A 184 -16.59 11.35 -3.02
C VAL A 184 -16.99 10.65 -1.73
N PRO A 185 -18.30 10.47 -1.46
CA PRO A 185 -18.75 9.66 -0.34
C PRO A 185 -18.25 8.21 -0.44
N ALA A 186 -17.76 7.67 0.67
CA ALA A 186 -17.35 6.28 0.77
C ALA A 186 -18.56 5.34 0.71
N SER A 187 -18.49 4.34 -0.16
CA SER A 187 -19.45 3.23 -0.18
C SER A 187 -19.41 2.43 1.13
N MET A 188 -20.48 1.69 1.43
CA MET A 188 -20.52 0.82 2.62
C MET A 188 -19.38 -0.19 2.67
N ILE A 189 -19.00 -0.75 1.51
CA ILE A 189 -17.86 -1.67 1.40
C ILE A 189 -16.56 -0.94 1.74
N LYS A 190 -16.33 0.25 1.17
CA LYS A 190 -15.12 1.02 1.43
C LYS A 190 -15.02 1.46 2.89
N ARG A 191 -16.13 1.86 3.54
CA ARG A 191 -16.17 2.17 4.97
C ARG A 191 -15.72 0.98 5.83
N LYS A 192 -16.26 -0.22 5.57
CA LYS A 192 -15.81 -1.45 6.26
C LYS A 192 -14.34 -1.74 6.03
N LYS A 193 -13.82 -1.50 4.81
CA LYS A 193 -12.38 -1.66 4.55
C LYS A 193 -11.53 -0.68 5.38
N LEU A 194 -11.95 0.58 5.47
CA LEU A 194 -11.25 1.59 6.26
C LEU A 194 -11.32 1.31 7.77
N GLU A 195 -12.42 0.77 8.27
CA GLU A 195 -12.53 0.34 9.67
C GLU A 195 -11.52 -0.77 10.00
N ILE A 196 -11.40 -1.79 9.14
CA ILE A 196 -10.39 -2.84 9.28
C ILE A 196 -8.97 -2.26 9.22
N ALA A 197 -8.71 -1.35 8.27
CA ALA A 197 -7.41 -0.69 8.15
C ALA A 197 -7.05 0.08 9.44
N ARG A 198 -7.99 0.82 10.02
CA ARG A 198 -7.81 1.50 11.31
C ARG A 198 -7.47 0.53 12.43
N MET A 199 -8.21 -0.58 12.55
CA MET A 199 -7.95 -1.61 13.57
C MET A 199 -6.56 -2.22 13.43
N ILE A 200 -6.10 -2.48 12.21
CA ILE A 200 -4.74 -3.00 11.95
C ILE A 200 -3.70 -1.97 12.41
N ILE A 201 -3.86 -0.71 12.03
CA ILE A 201 -2.92 0.36 12.38
C ILE A 201 -2.84 0.55 13.89
N GLU A 202 -3.98 0.61 14.57
CA GLU A 202 -4.04 0.74 16.04
C GLU A 202 -3.35 -0.45 16.72
N GLN A 203 -3.61 -1.67 16.26
CA GLN A 203 -2.94 -2.85 16.80
C GLN A 203 -1.43 -2.79 16.57
N VAL A 204 -0.98 -2.37 15.40
CA VAL A 204 0.44 -2.38 15.00
C VAL A 204 1.24 -1.28 15.71
N LEU A 205 0.62 -0.11 15.94
CA LEU A 205 1.27 1.02 16.60
C LEU A 205 1.20 0.94 18.12
N ASN A 206 0.18 0.30 18.70
CA ASN A 206 0.04 0.17 20.16
C ASN A 206 0.78 -1.04 20.75
N TYR A 207 1.39 -1.90 19.93
CA TYR A 207 2.12 -3.09 20.41
C TYR A 207 3.49 -2.78 21.06
N ASP A 208 3.86 -1.49 21.19
CA ASP A 208 5.08 -1.02 21.85
C ASP A 208 4.86 -0.43 23.26
N GLU A 209 3.60 -0.38 23.75
CA GLU A 209 3.25 -0.01 25.13
C GLU A 209 3.00 -1.24 26.00
#